data_AF-L9WS09-F1
#
_entry.id   AF-L9WS09-F1
#
_cell.length_a   1.000
_cell.length_b   1.000
_cell.length_c   1.000
_cell.angle_alpha   90.00
_cell.angle_beta   90.00
_cell.angle_gamma   90.00
#
_symmetry.space_group_name_H-M   'P 1'
#
loop_
_entity.id
_entity.type
_entity.pdbx_description
1 polymer ?
#
loop_
_entity_poly.entity_id
_entity_poly.type
_entity_poly.pdbx_seq_one_letter_code
_entity_poly.pdbx_strand_id
1 'polypeptide(L)'
;MTRRQPRTLSVSLDDRARIPFAVIGALLLVTSVMVVGILESREAPDVDADRAAAMDRTETAAQSELRGIVVDATQQAAAQPMTTSSVDGLEGLSEDAVFERYLELLIYLGAQESLSNAGQSVGDAETTVSLEGEVPDDPAAAFDDADDLVTVAERDDGDGLLDVTLERVTITLEDGDAVVDERTLPELTVTVGTPILELQQAAREYE
;
A
#
# COMPACT_ATOMS: atom_id res chain seq x y z
N MET A 1 -6.17 -52.61 87.41
CA MET A 1 -7.28 -52.58 86.42
C MET A 1 -7.38 -51.17 85.84
N THR A 2 -7.16 -51.07 84.54
CA THR A 2 -7.09 -49.86 83.70
C THR A 2 -8.48 -49.34 83.32
N ARG A 3 -8.70 -48.02 83.40
CA ARG A 3 -9.70 -47.33 82.56
C ARG A 3 -9.14 -46.02 82.02
N ARG A 4 -8.78 -46.06 80.74
CA ARG A 4 -8.55 -44.89 79.87
C ARG A 4 -9.87 -44.13 79.73
N GLN A 5 -9.88 -42.85 80.06
CA GLN A 5 -10.90 -41.93 79.56
C GLN A 5 -10.37 -41.24 78.28
N PRO A 6 -11.16 -41.20 77.21
CA PRO A 6 -10.75 -40.62 75.93
C PRO A 6 -10.73 -39.09 76.04
N ARG A 7 -9.64 -38.48 75.60
CA ARG A 7 -9.57 -37.04 75.35
C ARG A 7 -10.32 -36.76 74.05
N THR A 8 -11.50 -36.15 74.15
CA THR A 8 -12.16 -35.52 73.01
C THR A 8 -11.54 -34.14 72.79
N LEU A 9 -10.69 -34.03 71.76
CA LEU A 9 -10.28 -32.74 71.21
C LEU A 9 -11.47 -32.16 70.44
N SER A 10 -12.11 -31.14 70.99
CA SER A 10 -13.06 -30.31 70.23
C SER A 10 -12.26 -29.36 69.35
N VAL A 11 -12.18 -29.65 68.05
CA VAL A 11 -11.71 -28.68 67.05
C VAL A 11 -12.88 -27.74 66.79
N SER A 12 -12.80 -26.51 67.28
CA SER A 12 -13.65 -25.43 66.78
C SER A 12 -13.20 -25.14 65.35
N LEU A 13 -13.97 -25.59 64.35
CA LEU A 13 -13.81 -25.07 62.99
C LEU A 13 -14.23 -23.60 63.05
N ASP A 14 -13.22 -22.74 63.03
CA ASP A 14 -13.38 -21.30 62.93
C ASP A 14 -14.05 -20.96 61.58
N ASP A 15 -15.27 -20.41 61.62
CA ASP A 15 -16.04 -20.04 60.42
C ASP A 15 -15.48 -18.81 59.68
N ARG A 16 -14.34 -18.25 60.14
CA ARG A 16 -13.79 -16.96 59.69
C ARG A 16 -13.01 -16.98 58.37
N ALA A 17 -12.88 -18.11 57.68
CA ALA A 17 -12.06 -18.21 56.46
C ALA A 17 -12.85 -18.49 55.16
N ARG A 18 -14.19 -18.39 55.15
CA ARG A 18 -15.01 -18.75 53.96
C ARG A 18 -15.27 -17.62 52.97
N ILE A 19 -14.94 -16.39 53.33
CA ILE A 19 -15.24 -15.21 52.52
C ILE A 19 -14.17 -14.88 51.43
N PRO A 20 -12.85 -15.15 51.59
CA PRO A 20 -11.87 -14.61 50.62
C PRO A 20 -11.96 -15.26 49.24
N PHE A 21 -12.14 -16.58 49.14
CA PHE A 21 -12.17 -17.25 47.83
C PHE A 21 -13.46 -16.97 47.06
N ALA A 22 -14.60 -16.95 47.74
CA ALA A 22 -15.89 -16.64 47.14
C ALA A 22 -15.94 -15.20 46.60
N VAL A 23 -15.34 -14.24 47.31
CA VAL A 23 -15.21 -12.85 46.86
C VAL A 23 -14.32 -12.73 45.63
N ILE A 24 -13.20 -13.46 45.56
CA ILE A 24 -12.35 -13.49 44.37
C ILE A 24 -13.12 -14.05 43.17
N GLY A 25 -13.86 -15.14 43.35
CA GLY A 25 -14.70 -15.70 42.28
C GLY A 25 -15.79 -14.73 41.80
N ALA A 26 -16.46 -14.04 42.72
CA ALA A 26 -17.45 -13.02 42.38
C ALA A 26 -16.83 -11.81 41.67
N LEU A 27 -15.66 -11.35 42.11
CA LEU A 27 -14.94 -10.25 41.46
C LEU A 27 -14.51 -10.64 40.05
N LEU A 28 -13.96 -11.85 39.86
CA LEU A 28 -13.60 -12.37 38.53
C LEU A 28 -14.82 -12.45 37.62
N LEU A 29 -15.96 -12.93 38.14
CA LEU A 29 -17.20 -13.00 37.40
C LEU A 29 -17.69 -11.61 36.99
N VAL A 30 -17.70 -10.64 37.91
CA VAL A 30 -18.11 -9.25 37.62
C VAL A 30 -17.17 -8.62 36.60
N THR A 31 -15.86 -8.80 36.73
CA THR A 31 -14.90 -8.28 35.75
C THR A 31 -15.06 -8.96 34.39
N SER A 32 -15.32 -10.27 34.33
CA SER A 32 -15.59 -10.97 33.07
C SER A 32 -16.86 -10.45 32.41
N VAL A 33 -17.96 -10.32 33.16
CA VAL A 33 -19.22 -9.80 32.63
C VAL A 33 -19.07 -8.34 32.21
N MET A 34 -18.30 -7.55 32.94
CA MET A 34 -18.02 -6.15 32.57
C MET A 34 -17.21 -6.07 31.28
N VAL A 35 -16.19 -6.92 31.11
CA VAL A 35 -15.40 -6.99 29.87
C VAL A 35 -16.28 -7.39 28.68
N VAL A 36 -17.15 -8.41 28.85
CA VAL A 36 -18.11 -8.81 27.81
C VAL A 36 -19.09 -7.69 27.51
N GLY A 37 -19.65 -7.03 28.53
CA GLY A 37 -20.55 -5.90 28.34
C GLY A 37 -19.88 -4.72 27.63
N ILE A 38 -18.60 -4.44 27.90
CA ILE A 38 -17.81 -3.43 27.17
C ILE A 38 -17.60 -3.85 25.71
N LEU A 39 -17.34 -5.13 25.44
CA LEU A 39 -17.16 -5.65 24.09
C LEU A 39 -18.48 -5.63 23.29
N GLU A 40 -19.60 -5.97 23.90
CA GLU A 40 -20.94 -5.91 23.29
C GLU A 40 -21.47 -4.47 23.13
N SER A 41 -21.00 -3.53 23.96
CA SER A 41 -21.34 -2.11 23.87
C SER A 41 -20.42 -1.33 22.93
N ARG A 42 -19.40 -1.97 22.34
CA ARG A 42 -18.67 -1.34 21.24
C ARG A 42 -19.64 -1.26 20.07
N GLU A 43 -19.90 -0.03 19.62
CA GLU A 43 -20.56 0.22 18.36
C GLU A 43 -19.85 -0.62 17.27
N ALA A 44 -20.62 -1.19 16.33
CA ALA A 44 -20.03 -1.90 15.19
C ALA A 44 -18.97 -0.98 14.52
N PRO A 45 -17.90 -1.55 13.94
CA PRO A 45 -16.90 -0.75 13.22
C PRO A 45 -17.60 0.19 12.24
N ASP A 46 -17.20 1.45 12.23
CA ASP A 46 -17.73 2.43 11.29
C ASP A 46 -17.23 2.04 9.91
N VAL A 47 -18.11 1.40 9.13
CA VAL A 47 -17.77 0.79 7.85
C VAL A 47 -17.17 1.83 6.90
N ASP A 48 -17.63 3.09 6.98
CA ASP A 48 -17.12 4.16 6.12
C ASP A 48 -15.69 4.57 6.50
N ALA A 49 -15.35 4.54 7.80
CA ALA A 49 -13.99 4.82 8.26
C ALA A 49 -13.01 3.70 7.89
N ASP A 50 -13.45 2.44 7.95
CA ASP A 50 -12.62 1.29 7.56
C ASP A 50 -12.37 1.24 6.05
N ARG A 51 -13.38 1.59 5.23
CA ARG A 51 -13.24 1.73 3.77
C ARG A 51 -12.25 2.83 3.40
N ALA A 52 -12.38 4.02 3.98
CA ALA A 52 -11.45 5.12 3.75
C ALA A 52 -10.01 4.72 4.12
N ALA A 53 -9.83 4.02 5.25
CA ALA A 53 -8.53 3.52 5.66
C ALA A 53 -7.98 2.41 4.73
N ALA A 54 -8.83 1.61 4.09
CA ALA A 54 -8.41 0.65 3.06
C ALA A 54 -7.91 1.40 1.82
N MET A 55 -8.70 2.34 1.29
CA MET A 55 -8.33 3.17 0.14
C MET A 55 -6.98 3.89 0.33
N ASP A 56 -6.77 4.53 1.49
CA ASP A 56 -5.53 5.27 1.76
C ASP A 56 -4.30 4.36 1.88
N ARG A 57 -4.49 3.13 2.39
CA ARG A 57 -3.41 2.12 2.41
C ARG A 57 -3.10 1.63 1.00
N THR A 58 -4.13 1.42 0.18
CA THR A 58 -3.96 1.01 -1.22
C THR A 58 -3.27 2.11 -2.04
N GLU A 59 -3.57 3.38 -1.80
CA GLU A 59 -2.84 4.50 -2.40
C GLU A 59 -1.35 4.47 -2.02
N THR A 60 -1.03 4.23 -0.75
CA THR A 60 0.38 4.09 -0.30
C THR A 60 1.07 2.87 -0.95
N ALA A 61 0.34 1.77 -1.13
CA ALA A 61 0.83 0.60 -1.84
C ALA A 61 1.06 0.91 -3.33
N ALA A 62 0.16 1.65 -3.98
CA ALA A 62 0.30 2.08 -5.37
C ALA A 62 1.53 2.98 -5.56
N GLN A 63 1.78 3.92 -4.63
CA GLN A 63 3.03 4.71 -4.64
C GLN A 63 4.28 3.83 -4.49
N SER A 64 4.20 2.76 -3.71
CA SER A 64 5.31 1.82 -3.53
C SER A 64 5.56 1.00 -4.79
N GLU A 65 4.49 0.54 -5.44
CA GLU A 65 4.53 -0.19 -6.71
C GLU A 65 5.07 0.69 -7.84
N LEU A 66 4.60 1.94 -7.94
CA LEU A 66 5.09 2.92 -8.91
C LEU A 66 6.59 3.17 -8.77
N ARG A 67 7.12 3.24 -7.54
CA ARG A 67 8.58 3.33 -7.35
C ARG A 67 9.32 2.13 -7.94
N GLY A 68 8.77 0.92 -7.79
CA GLY A 68 9.32 -0.29 -8.41
C GLY A 68 9.31 -0.20 -9.94
N ILE A 69 8.16 0.16 -10.52
CA ILE A 69 7.99 0.38 -11.96
C ILE A 69 9.02 1.38 -12.50
N VAL A 70 9.21 2.52 -11.85
CA VAL A 70 10.17 3.55 -12.28
C VAL A 70 11.60 3.04 -12.23
N VAL A 71 11.97 2.29 -11.19
CA VAL A 71 13.31 1.69 -11.06
C VAL A 71 13.56 0.69 -12.19
N ASP A 72 12.58 -0.13 -12.53
CA ASP A 72 12.69 -1.13 -13.60
C ASP A 72 12.71 -0.48 -14.99
N ALA A 73 11.84 0.50 -15.22
CA ALA A 73 11.81 1.29 -16.45
C ALA A 73 13.14 2.01 -16.67
N THR A 74 13.70 2.63 -15.64
CA THR A 74 15.01 3.30 -15.73
C THR A 74 16.13 2.30 -16.05
N GLN A 75 16.15 1.13 -15.40
CA GLN A 75 17.12 0.08 -15.70
C GLN A 75 17.00 -0.42 -17.14
N GLN A 76 15.77 -0.58 -17.63
CA GLN A 76 15.51 -1.03 -18.99
C GLN A 76 15.93 0.03 -20.02
N ALA A 77 15.57 1.30 -19.80
CA ALA A 77 15.99 2.43 -20.61
C ALA A 77 17.52 2.57 -20.67
N ALA A 78 18.20 2.33 -19.54
CA ALA A 78 19.66 2.38 -19.49
C ALA A 78 20.34 1.20 -20.19
N ALA A 79 19.74 0.00 -20.11
CA ALA A 79 20.25 -1.19 -20.79
C ALA A 79 20.08 -1.12 -22.31
N GLN A 80 19.01 -0.48 -22.77
CA GLN A 80 18.65 -0.35 -24.19
C GLN A 80 18.21 1.08 -24.50
N PRO A 81 19.14 2.05 -24.49
CA PRO A 81 18.78 3.45 -24.67
C PRO A 81 18.31 3.70 -26.09
N MET A 82 17.13 4.31 -26.20
CA MET A 82 16.62 4.83 -27.46
C MET A 82 17.05 6.29 -27.58
N THR A 83 17.99 6.58 -28.47
CA THR A 83 18.49 7.95 -28.70
C THR A 83 18.03 8.53 -30.04
N THR A 84 17.46 7.69 -30.92
CA THR A 84 16.85 8.11 -32.18
C THR A 84 15.65 7.22 -32.47
N SER A 85 14.55 7.79 -32.95
CA SER A 85 13.36 7.05 -33.34
C SER A 85 12.86 7.51 -34.70
N SER A 86 12.39 6.56 -35.51
CA SER A 86 11.59 6.83 -36.72
C SER A 86 10.11 6.57 -36.49
N VAL A 87 9.69 6.47 -35.22
CA VAL A 87 8.28 6.36 -34.85
C VAL A 87 7.64 7.74 -35.01
N ASP A 88 6.49 7.78 -35.68
CA ASP A 88 5.68 8.98 -35.80
C ASP A 88 5.41 9.56 -34.39
N GLY A 89 5.66 10.85 -34.19
CA GLY A 89 5.54 11.52 -32.88
C GLY A 89 6.86 11.71 -32.13
N LEU A 90 7.91 10.94 -32.45
CA LEU A 90 9.26 11.13 -31.90
C LEU A 90 10.24 11.78 -32.90
N GLU A 91 9.78 12.01 -34.13
CA GLU A 91 10.61 12.59 -35.19
C GLU A 91 11.00 14.05 -34.90
N GLY A 92 12.29 14.35 -35.05
CA GLY A 92 12.80 15.72 -34.90
C GLY A 92 13.00 16.17 -33.45
N LEU A 93 12.72 15.31 -32.48
CA LEU A 93 13.08 15.52 -31.07
C LEU A 93 14.61 15.44 -30.87
N SER A 94 15.12 16.11 -29.82
CA SER A 94 16.51 15.92 -29.38
C SER A 94 16.70 14.52 -28.79
N GLU A 95 17.93 14.03 -28.73
CA GLU A 95 18.24 12.71 -28.15
C GLU A 95 17.74 12.59 -26.70
N ASP A 96 17.86 13.67 -25.92
CA ASP A 96 17.35 13.72 -24.53
C ASP A 96 15.81 13.63 -24.48
N ALA A 97 15.11 14.33 -25.37
CA ALA A 97 13.64 14.27 -25.42
C ALA A 97 13.14 12.91 -25.93
N VAL A 98 13.86 12.26 -26.85
CA VAL A 98 13.55 10.87 -27.27
C VAL A 98 13.72 9.91 -26.09
N PHE A 99 14.78 10.07 -25.30
CA PHE A 99 15.00 9.25 -24.12
C PHE A 99 13.90 9.44 -23.07
N GLU A 100 13.50 10.69 -22.79
CA GLU A 100 12.43 11.01 -21.85
C GLU A 100 11.10 10.38 -22.26
N ARG A 101 10.67 10.55 -23.53
CA ARG A 101 9.45 9.90 -24.05
C ARG A 101 9.52 8.39 -24.04
N TYR A 102 10.69 7.83 -24.28
CA TYR A 102 10.88 6.38 -24.17
C TYR A 102 10.74 5.92 -22.71
N LEU A 103 11.28 6.66 -21.75
CA LEU A 103 11.15 6.35 -20.33
C LEU A 103 9.69 6.45 -19.85
N GLU A 104 8.96 7.50 -20.26
CA GLU A 104 7.52 7.65 -20.01
C GLU A 104 6.73 6.46 -20.54
N LEU A 105 7.00 6.01 -21.77
CA LEU A 105 6.36 4.83 -22.34
C LEU A 105 6.64 3.57 -21.50
N LEU A 106 7.89 3.35 -21.08
CA LEU A 106 8.22 2.18 -20.25
C LEU A 106 7.50 2.20 -18.91
N ILE A 107 7.36 3.38 -18.29
CA ILE A 107 6.60 3.55 -17.05
C ILE A 107 5.12 3.32 -17.30
N TYR A 108 4.54 3.86 -18.37
CA TYR A 108 3.14 3.64 -18.77
C TYR A 108 2.84 2.15 -18.91
N LEU A 109 3.65 1.42 -19.68
CA LEU A 109 3.47 -0.01 -19.89
C LEU A 109 3.62 -0.81 -18.58
N GLY A 110 4.63 -0.46 -17.77
CA GLY A 110 4.83 -1.09 -16.46
C GLY A 110 3.68 -0.83 -15.49
N ALA A 111 3.10 0.38 -15.53
CA ALA A 111 1.94 0.77 -14.73
C ALA A 111 0.69 0.00 -15.16
N GLN A 112 0.41 -0.09 -16.47
CA GLN A 112 -0.70 -0.85 -17.01
C GLN A 112 -0.62 -2.34 -16.66
N GLU A 113 0.59 -2.91 -16.59
CA GLU A 113 0.79 -4.30 -16.21
C GLU A 113 0.71 -4.52 -14.69
N SER A 114 1.35 -3.65 -13.90
CA SER A 114 1.70 -3.97 -12.51
C SER A 114 0.92 -3.20 -11.45
N LEU A 115 0.25 -2.07 -11.77
CA LEU A 115 -0.50 -1.32 -10.74
C LEU A 115 -1.59 -2.14 -10.06
N SER A 116 -2.20 -3.07 -10.79
CA SER A 116 -3.20 -3.98 -10.23
C SER A 116 -2.68 -4.81 -9.04
N ASN A 117 -1.36 -5.05 -8.97
CA ASN A 117 -0.72 -5.75 -7.86
C ASN A 117 -0.65 -4.92 -6.56
N ALA A 118 -0.83 -3.61 -6.64
CA ALA A 118 -0.88 -2.74 -5.46
C ALA A 118 -2.17 -2.91 -4.64
N GLY A 119 -3.14 -3.63 -5.20
CA GLY A 119 -4.38 -4.00 -4.53
C GLY A 119 -4.17 -4.73 -3.21
N GLN A 120 -5.16 -4.62 -2.32
CA GLN A 120 -5.16 -5.23 -0.99
C GLN A 120 -6.45 -6.00 -0.78
N SER A 121 -6.36 -7.20 -0.19
CA SER A 121 -7.53 -8.00 0.20
C SER A 121 -7.59 -8.17 1.73
N VAL A 122 -8.71 -7.81 2.34
CA VAL A 122 -8.96 -7.96 3.79
C VAL A 122 -10.35 -8.56 4.01
N GLY A 123 -10.41 -9.86 4.29
CA GLY A 123 -11.70 -10.57 4.38
C GLY A 123 -12.33 -10.70 2.99
N ASP A 124 -13.56 -10.19 2.85
CA ASP A 124 -14.31 -10.16 1.59
C ASP A 124 -14.13 -8.83 0.82
N ALA A 125 -13.46 -7.85 1.41
CA ALA A 125 -13.16 -6.57 0.79
C ALA A 125 -11.83 -6.64 0.02
N GLU A 126 -11.84 -6.23 -1.24
CA GLU A 126 -10.69 -6.16 -2.13
C GLU A 126 -10.56 -4.76 -2.72
N THR A 127 -9.34 -4.26 -2.82
CA THR A 127 -9.05 -3.02 -3.54
C THR A 127 -8.20 -3.34 -4.75
N THR A 128 -8.50 -2.70 -5.87
CA THR A 128 -7.75 -2.80 -7.12
C THR A 128 -7.31 -1.40 -7.55
N VAL A 129 -6.17 -1.31 -8.21
CA VAL A 129 -5.63 -0.06 -8.75
C VAL A 129 -5.44 -0.20 -10.25
N SER A 130 -5.90 0.78 -11.02
CA SER A 130 -5.76 0.83 -12.46
C SER A 130 -5.39 2.22 -12.93
N LEU A 131 -4.57 2.30 -13.97
CA LEU A 131 -4.37 3.53 -14.74
C LEU A 131 -5.48 3.63 -15.81
N GLU A 132 -5.83 4.86 -16.21
CA GLU A 132 -6.87 5.06 -17.21
C GLU A 132 -6.47 4.51 -18.59
N GLY A 133 -7.43 3.87 -19.28
CA GLY A 133 -7.27 3.38 -20.65
C GLY A 133 -6.69 1.97 -20.74
N GLU A 134 -6.48 1.51 -21.98
CA GLU A 134 -5.88 0.22 -22.31
C GLU A 134 -4.69 0.46 -23.22
N VAL A 135 -3.67 -0.40 -23.16
CA VAL A 135 -2.50 -0.26 -24.04
C VAL A 135 -2.93 -0.45 -25.50
N PRO A 136 -2.76 0.55 -26.38
CA PRO A 136 -3.13 0.42 -27.78
C PRO A 136 -2.16 -0.50 -28.55
N ASP A 137 -2.66 -1.18 -29.58
CA ASP A 137 -1.84 -2.01 -30.47
C ASP A 137 -0.89 -1.19 -31.36
N ASP A 138 -1.22 0.09 -31.59
CA ASP A 138 -0.43 1.00 -32.41
C ASP A 138 0.66 1.70 -31.56
N PRO A 139 1.95 1.60 -31.94
CA PRO A 139 3.02 2.18 -31.15
C PRO A 139 2.95 3.70 -30.99
N ALA A 140 2.50 4.45 -32.00
CA ALA A 140 2.42 5.90 -31.92
C ALA A 140 1.34 6.32 -30.93
N ALA A 141 0.17 5.67 -30.98
CA ALA A 141 -0.87 5.87 -29.97
C ALA A 141 -0.40 5.53 -28.54
N ALA A 142 0.44 4.51 -28.36
CA ALA A 142 0.99 4.19 -27.04
C ALA A 142 1.92 5.29 -26.50
N PHE A 143 2.68 5.97 -27.38
CA PHE A 143 3.47 7.13 -26.99
C PHE A 143 2.61 8.33 -26.64
N ASP A 144 1.53 8.58 -27.38
CA ASP A 144 0.58 9.65 -27.08
C ASP A 144 -0.10 9.40 -25.72
N ASP A 145 -0.57 8.17 -25.46
CA ASP A 145 -1.17 7.82 -24.16
C ASP A 145 -0.16 7.92 -23.02
N ALA A 146 1.10 7.52 -23.24
CA ALA A 146 2.15 7.64 -22.24
C ALA A 146 2.44 9.11 -21.89
N ASP A 147 2.49 10.01 -22.87
CA ASP A 147 2.64 11.46 -22.65
C ASP A 147 1.47 12.06 -21.85
N ASP A 148 0.25 11.63 -22.18
CA ASP A 148 -0.99 12.11 -21.57
C ASP A 148 -1.24 11.55 -20.15
N LEU A 149 -0.49 10.53 -19.72
CA LEU A 149 -0.70 9.83 -18.46
C LEU A 149 0.52 9.79 -17.56
N VAL A 150 1.71 10.01 -18.10
CA VAL A 150 2.98 9.90 -17.38
C VAL A 150 3.81 11.14 -17.62
N THR A 151 4.20 11.80 -16.54
CA THR A 151 5.18 12.89 -16.59
C THR A 151 6.42 12.46 -15.82
N VAL A 152 7.58 12.59 -16.45
CA VAL A 152 8.88 12.43 -15.79
C VAL A 152 9.61 13.78 -15.75
N ALA A 153 10.08 14.17 -14.57
CA ALA A 153 10.87 15.39 -14.40
C ALA A 153 12.11 15.11 -13.56
N GLU A 154 13.27 15.56 -14.03
CA GLU A 154 14.44 15.69 -13.17
C GLU A 154 14.24 16.85 -12.19
N ARG A 155 14.57 16.63 -10.91
CA ARG A 155 14.43 17.67 -9.91
C ARG A 155 15.64 18.62 -9.94
N ASP A 156 15.37 19.93 -10.05
CA ASP A 156 16.38 21.00 -10.17
C ASP A 156 17.51 20.93 -9.11
N ASP A 157 17.19 20.53 -7.87
CA ASP A 157 18.12 20.46 -6.73
C ASP A 157 18.50 19.02 -6.34
N GLY A 158 18.33 18.03 -7.23
CA GLY A 158 18.51 16.62 -6.92
C GLY A 158 19.40 15.89 -7.91
N ASP A 159 20.67 15.70 -7.54
CA ASP A 159 21.61 14.84 -8.27
C ASP A 159 20.98 13.44 -8.47
N GLY A 160 20.51 13.11 -9.68
CA GLY A 160 19.92 11.81 -10.03
C GLY A 160 18.54 11.50 -9.42
N LEU A 161 17.74 12.50 -9.07
CA LEU A 161 16.40 12.32 -8.50
C LEU A 161 15.31 12.68 -9.53
N LEU A 162 14.47 11.69 -9.83
CA LEU A 162 13.33 11.81 -10.74
C LEU A 162 12.03 11.93 -9.96
N ASP A 163 11.24 12.94 -10.29
CA ASP A 163 9.82 13.03 -9.94
C ASP A 163 9.01 12.43 -11.08
N VAL A 164 8.22 11.40 -10.77
CA VAL A 164 7.35 10.71 -11.73
C VAL A 164 5.92 10.85 -11.24
N THR A 165 5.04 11.32 -12.12
CA THR A 165 3.62 11.48 -11.86
C THR A 165 2.82 10.63 -12.84
N LEU A 166 1.92 9.80 -12.31
CA LEU A 166 0.84 9.20 -13.09
C LEU A 166 -0.43 10.03 -12.96
N GLU A 167 -1.09 10.30 -14.07
CA GLU A 167 -2.39 10.96 -14.09
C GLU A 167 -3.54 9.94 -14.11
N ARG A 168 -4.70 10.31 -13.56
CA ARG A 168 -5.97 9.54 -13.68
C ARG A 168 -5.88 8.10 -13.18
N VAL A 169 -5.25 7.89 -12.03
CA VAL A 169 -5.19 6.57 -11.38
C VAL A 169 -6.48 6.31 -10.60
N THR A 170 -7.15 5.19 -10.85
CA THR A 170 -8.38 4.81 -10.16
C THR A 170 -8.12 3.70 -9.15
N ILE A 171 -8.63 3.89 -7.94
CA ILE A 171 -8.68 2.88 -6.88
C ILE A 171 -10.14 2.45 -6.72
N THR A 172 -10.40 1.17 -6.95
CA THR A 172 -11.74 0.58 -6.82
C THR A 172 -11.75 -0.31 -5.58
N LEU A 173 -12.79 -0.19 -4.74
CA LEU A 173 -13.04 -1.07 -3.62
C LEU A 173 -14.27 -1.93 -3.92
N GLU A 174 -14.06 -3.23 -3.83
CA GLU A 174 -15.03 -4.28 -4.09
C GLU A 174 -15.29 -5.05 -2.79
N ASP A 175 -16.54 -5.42 -2.54
CA ASP A 175 -16.94 -6.34 -1.47
C ASP A 175 -17.68 -7.51 -2.12
N GLY A 176 -16.99 -8.64 -2.26
CA GLY A 176 -17.41 -9.73 -3.14
C GLY A 176 -17.48 -9.29 -4.61
N ASP A 177 -18.65 -9.42 -5.24
CA ASP A 177 -18.87 -9.07 -6.65
C ASP A 177 -19.40 -7.63 -6.86
N ALA A 178 -19.44 -6.80 -5.81
CA ALA A 178 -20.01 -5.47 -5.85
C ALA A 178 -18.96 -4.39 -5.61
N VAL A 179 -18.83 -3.45 -6.56
CA VAL A 179 -18.10 -2.20 -6.34
C VAL A 179 -18.86 -1.38 -5.29
N VAL A 180 -18.22 -1.15 -4.15
CA VAL A 180 -18.80 -0.41 -3.03
C VAL A 180 -18.31 1.03 -2.96
N ASP A 181 -17.11 1.31 -3.49
CA ASP A 181 -16.54 2.65 -3.56
C ASP A 181 -15.48 2.73 -4.68
N GLU A 182 -15.28 3.92 -5.24
CA GLU A 182 -14.33 4.17 -6.33
C GLU A 182 -13.76 5.59 -6.21
N ARG A 183 -12.43 5.72 -6.32
CA ARG A 183 -11.72 6.99 -6.20
C ARG A 183 -10.69 7.13 -7.31
N THR A 184 -10.95 8.05 -8.24
CA THR A 184 -9.95 8.50 -9.21
C THR A 184 -9.09 9.61 -8.61
N LEU A 185 -7.81 9.32 -8.47
CA LEU A 185 -6.77 10.27 -8.14
C LEU A 185 -6.40 11.04 -9.40
N PRO A 186 -6.40 12.38 -9.37
CA PRO A 186 -5.95 13.17 -10.51
C PRO A 186 -4.47 12.91 -10.78
N GLU A 187 -3.66 12.77 -9.73
CA GLU A 187 -2.21 12.62 -9.79
C GLU A 187 -1.73 11.64 -8.71
N LEU A 188 -0.80 10.76 -9.07
CA LEU A 188 -0.06 9.88 -8.18
C LEU A 188 1.45 10.09 -8.41
N THR A 189 2.11 10.78 -7.48
CA THR A 189 3.51 11.20 -7.66
C THR A 189 4.46 10.43 -6.74
N VAL A 190 5.63 10.07 -7.27
CA VAL A 190 6.74 9.50 -6.51
C VAL A 190 8.06 10.16 -6.89
N THR A 191 8.95 10.30 -5.91
CA THR A 191 10.34 10.68 -6.15
C THR A 191 11.23 9.45 -6.01
N VAL A 192 12.04 9.17 -7.03
CA VAL A 192 12.94 8.02 -7.09
C VAL A 192 14.37 8.49 -7.33
N GLY A 193 15.29 8.05 -6.48
CA GLY A 193 16.73 8.17 -6.75
C GLY A 193 17.13 7.09 -7.73
N THR A 194 17.68 7.48 -8.88
CA THR A 194 18.14 6.54 -9.89
C THR A 194 19.68 6.58 -9.93
N PRO A 195 20.36 5.56 -9.34
CA PRO A 195 21.82 5.52 -9.30
C PRO A 195 22.47 5.54 -10.70
N ILE A 196 21.70 5.18 -11.72
CA ILE A 196 22.14 5.18 -13.11
C ILE A 196 22.24 6.61 -13.67
N LEU A 197 21.34 7.52 -13.30
CA LEU A 197 21.45 8.92 -13.71
C LEU A 197 22.62 9.62 -13.02
N GLU A 198 22.88 9.31 -11.74
CA GLU A 198 24.08 9.78 -11.04
C GLU A 198 25.37 9.38 -11.78
N LEU A 199 25.44 8.15 -12.31
CA LEU A 199 26.59 7.66 -13.07
C LEU A 199 26.69 8.27 -14.47
N GLN A 200 25.57 8.48 -15.18
CA GLN A 200 25.55 9.13 -16.49
C GLN A 200 25.97 10.60 -16.40
N GLN A 201 25.51 11.32 -15.36
CA GLN A 201 25.84 12.72 -15.14
C GLN A 201 27.32 12.90 -14.76
N ALA A 202 27.84 12.02 -13.90
CA ALA A 202 29.28 11.97 -13.63
C ALA A 202 30.10 11.74 -14.90
N ALA A 203 29.66 10.84 -15.80
CA ALA A 203 30.37 10.63 -17.06
C ALA A 203 30.40 11.87 -17.97
N ARG A 204 29.31 12.65 -18.02
CA ARG A 204 29.23 13.92 -18.77
C ARG A 204 30.10 15.04 -18.17
N GLU A 205 30.28 15.09 -16.86
CA GLU A 205 31.08 16.13 -16.19
C GLU A 205 32.60 15.93 -16.38
N TYR A 206 33.05 14.72 -16.71
CA TYR A 206 34.46 14.39 -16.95
C TYR A 206 34.88 14.37 -18.43
N GLU A 207 33.98 14.73 -19.36
CA GLU A 207 34.28 14.91 -20.80
C GLU A 207 34.51 16.39 -21.16
#